data_AF-A0A538SGA0-F1
#
_entry.id   AF-A0A538SGA0-F1
#
_cell.length_a   1.000
_cell.length_b   1.000
_cell.length_c   1.000
_cell.angle_alpha   90.00
_cell.angle_beta   90.00
_cell.angle_gamma   90.00
#
_symmetry.space_group_name_H-M   'P 1'
#
loop_
_entity.id
_entity.type
_entity.pdbx_description
1 polymer ?
#
loop_
_entity_poly.entity_id
_entity_poly.type
_entity_poly.pdbx_seq_one_letter_code
_entity_poly.pdbx_strand_id
1 'polypeptide(L)'
;AARRRAAQSLLSLIARRRERIETEERLLDSFDHHRVLERGYALVWSEEGARLLKRGTGVRPGDSIEVQFFDARAGAKVTKLVPEGQEPGKETS
;
A
#
# COMPACT_ATOMS: atom_id res chain seq x y z
N ALA A 1 -31.10 -8.30 -40.30
CA ALA A 1 -30.23 -7.17 -39.87
C ALA A 1 -30.50 -6.68 -38.43
N ALA A 2 -31.75 -6.43 -38.02
CA ALA A 2 -32.07 -5.86 -36.69
C ALA A 2 -31.67 -6.77 -35.50
N ARG A 3 -31.93 -8.08 -35.58
CA ARG A 3 -31.60 -9.07 -34.53
C ARG A 3 -30.09 -9.17 -34.25
N ARG A 4 -29.26 -9.07 -35.30
CA ARG A 4 -27.79 -9.05 -35.19
C ARG A 4 -27.29 -7.78 -34.51
N ARG A 5 -27.89 -6.62 -34.83
CA ARG A 5 -27.57 -5.35 -34.15
C ARG A 5 -27.97 -5.35 -32.67
N ALA A 6 -29.15 -5.90 -32.35
CA ALA A 6 -29.59 -6.04 -30.96
C ALA A 6 -28.67 -6.96 -30.15
N ALA A 7 -28.27 -8.11 -30.71
CA ALA A 7 -27.30 -9.01 -30.08
C ALA A 7 -25.93 -8.34 -29.86
N GLN A 8 -25.43 -7.60 -30.84
CA GLN A 8 -24.17 -6.85 -30.70
C GLN A 8 -24.27 -5.77 -29.62
N SER A 9 -25.37 -5.01 -29.57
CA SER A 9 -25.58 -4.01 -28.52
C SER A 9 -25.61 -4.63 -27.12
N LEU A 10 -26.24 -5.79 -26.96
CA LEU A 10 -26.26 -6.53 -25.68
C LEU A 10 -24.85 -7.00 -25.29
N LEU A 11 -24.09 -7.54 -26.23
CA LEU A 11 -22.70 -7.97 -25.98
C LEU A 11 -21.81 -6.78 -25.59
N SER A 12 -21.95 -5.63 -26.26
CA SER A 12 -21.23 -4.41 -25.89
C SER A 12 -21.60 -3.90 -24.50
N LEU A 13 -22.88 -4.01 -24.10
CA LEU A 13 -23.31 -3.63 -22.75
C LEU A 13 -22.69 -4.54 -21.68
N ILE A 14 -22.64 -5.85 -21.94
CA ILE A 14 -22.02 -6.84 -21.04
C ILE A 14 -20.51 -6.58 -20.92
N ALA A 15 -19.82 -6.35 -22.04
CA ALA A 15 -18.38 -6.06 -22.05
C ALA A 15 -18.05 -4.81 -21.22
N ARG A 16 -18.80 -3.72 -21.38
CA ARG A 16 -18.61 -2.48 -20.60
C ARG A 16 -18.84 -2.68 -19.11
N ARG A 17 -19.83 -3.50 -18.72
CA ARG A 17 -20.08 -3.82 -17.31
C ARG A 17 -18.94 -4.63 -16.72
N ARG A 18 -18.38 -5.57 -17.49
CA ARG A 18 -17.22 -6.37 -17.07
C ARG A 18 -15.97 -5.51 -16.88
N GLU A 19 -15.66 -4.64 -17.84
CA GLU A 19 -14.54 -3.69 -17.72
C GLU A 19 -14.65 -2.80 -16.48
N ARG A 20 -15.89 -2.36 -16.15
CA ARG A 20 -16.13 -1.56 -14.95
C ARG A 20 -15.84 -2.34 -13.67
N ILE A 21 -16.31 -3.59 -13.58
CA ILE A 21 -16.03 -4.46 -12.42
C ILE A 21 -14.52 -4.69 -12.29
N GLU A 22 -13.82 -5.02 -13.38
CA GLU A 22 -12.37 -5.23 -13.38
C GLU A 22 -11.60 -3.96 -12.99
N THR A 23 -12.10 -2.78 -13.35
CA THR A 23 -11.50 -1.50 -12.96
C THR A 23 -11.72 -1.20 -11.48
N GLU A 24 -12.93 -1.44 -10.97
CA GLU A 24 -13.27 -1.29 -9.55
C GLU A 24 -12.48 -2.30 -8.69
N GLU A 25 -12.29 -3.54 -9.16
CA GLU A 25 -11.41 -4.53 -8.53
C GLU A 25 -9.96 -4.07 -8.45
N ARG A 26 -9.40 -3.46 -9.52
CA ARG A 26 -8.03 -2.90 -9.50
C ARG A 26 -7.88 -1.72 -8.54
N LEU A 27 -8.94 -0.92 -8.38
CA LEU A 27 -8.95 0.18 -7.41
C LEU A 27 -8.99 -0.37 -5.98
N LEU A 28 -9.83 -1.38 -5.72
CA LEU A 28 -9.81 -2.14 -4.47
C LEU A 28 -8.43 -2.75 -4.21
N ASP A 29 -7.79 -3.29 -5.24
CA ASP A 29 -6.46 -3.88 -5.16
C ASP A 29 -5.37 -2.87 -4.75
N SER A 30 -5.48 -1.64 -5.26
CA SER A 30 -4.57 -0.54 -4.91
C SER A 30 -4.76 -0.02 -3.48
N PHE A 31 -5.96 -0.24 -2.90
CA PHE A 31 -6.30 0.16 -1.54
C PHE A 31 -5.95 -0.91 -0.50
N ASP A 32 -5.73 -2.15 -0.93
CA ASP A 32 -5.43 -3.26 -0.04
C ASP A 32 -3.93 -3.30 0.32
N HIS A 33 -3.58 -2.57 1.37
CA HIS A 33 -2.23 -2.54 1.94
C HIS A 33 -1.78 -3.93 2.44
N HIS A 34 -2.66 -4.94 2.50
CA HIS A 34 -2.31 -6.32 2.86
C HIS A 34 -1.54 -7.07 1.77
N ARG A 35 -1.67 -6.71 0.48
CA ARG A 35 -0.88 -7.37 -0.59
C ARG A 35 0.62 -7.11 -0.50
N VAL A 36 1.01 -6.07 0.25
CA VAL A 36 2.41 -5.81 0.58
C VAL A 36 2.90 -6.85 1.59
N LEU A 37 2.08 -7.25 2.57
CA LEU A 37 2.45 -8.26 3.55
C LEU A 37 2.62 -9.66 2.92
N GLU A 38 1.76 -10.03 1.96
CA GLU A 38 1.85 -11.31 1.23
C GLU A 38 3.14 -11.47 0.40
N ARG A 39 3.77 -10.36 0.02
CA ARG A 39 5.04 -10.36 -0.73
C ARG A 39 6.28 -10.37 0.17
N GLY A 40 6.09 -10.55 1.48
CA GLY A 40 7.17 -10.63 2.47
C GLY A 40 7.64 -9.28 3.03
N TYR A 41 6.87 -8.21 2.84
CA TYR A 41 7.13 -6.93 3.50
C TYR A 41 6.43 -6.86 4.86
N ALA A 42 6.85 -5.92 5.71
CA ALA A 42 6.22 -5.64 6.99
C ALA A 42 5.71 -4.19 7.04
N LEU A 43 4.59 -3.97 7.73
CA LEU A 43 4.07 -2.63 8.01
C LEU A 43 4.51 -2.20 9.41
N VAL A 44 4.91 -0.93 9.55
CA VAL A 44 5.35 -0.39 10.85
C VAL A 44 4.33 0.62 11.36
N TRP A 45 3.89 0.43 12.59
CA TRP A 45 2.91 1.25 13.29
C TRP A 45 3.56 1.92 14.50
N SER A 46 3.01 3.07 14.91
CA SER A 46 3.38 3.69 16.19
C SER A 46 2.93 2.83 17.39
N GLU A 47 3.48 3.09 18.58
CA GLU A 47 3.30 2.37 19.86
C GLU A 47 1.86 1.93 20.21
N GLU A 48 0.83 2.61 19.71
CA GLU A 48 -0.58 2.29 20.00
C GLU A 48 -1.36 1.75 18.78
N GLY A 49 -0.70 1.42 17.68
CA GLY A 49 -1.36 1.00 16.42
C GLY A 49 -2.16 2.12 15.73
N ALA A 50 -2.20 3.33 16.32
CA ALA A 50 -3.03 4.44 15.89
C ALA A 50 -2.64 5.00 14.50
N ARG A 51 -1.38 4.81 14.07
CA ARG A 51 -0.88 5.40 12.82
C ARG A 51 0.17 4.54 12.13
N LEU A 52 -0.05 4.29 10.85
CA LEU A 52 0.94 3.69 9.95
C LEU A 52 2.09 4.68 9.69
N LEU A 53 3.32 4.27 9.98
CA LEU A 53 4.53 5.05 9.77
C LEU A 53 5.04 4.86 8.34
N LYS A 54 4.76 5.82 7.46
CA LYS A 54 5.20 5.80 6.05
C LYS A 54 6.59 6.41 5.81
N ARG A 55 7.14 7.14 6.78
CA ARG A 55 8.42 7.87 6.69
C ARG A 55 9.16 7.78 8.02
N GLY A 56 10.50 7.67 7.96
CA GLY A 56 11.37 7.64 9.15
C GLY A 56 11.63 9.00 9.80
N THR A 57 11.31 10.12 9.15
CA THR A 57 11.65 11.48 9.61
C THR A 57 11.02 11.92 10.94
N GLY A 58 10.09 11.14 11.50
CA GLY A 58 9.46 11.38 12.80
C GLY A 58 9.78 10.34 13.88
N VAL A 59 10.61 9.35 13.57
CA VAL A 59 10.93 8.23 14.46
C VAL A 59 12.26 8.50 15.16
N ARG A 60 12.31 8.28 16.47
CA ARG A 60 13.48 8.55 17.31
C ARG A 60 13.99 7.27 17.96
N PRO A 61 15.31 7.18 18.25
CA PRO A 61 15.82 6.15 19.15
C PRO A 61 15.10 6.20 20.49
N GLY A 62 14.65 5.05 20.97
CA GLY A 62 13.85 4.90 22.18
C GLY A 62 12.36 4.76 21.94
N ASP A 63 11.84 5.12 20.76
CA ASP A 63 10.42 4.97 20.44
C ASP A 63 10.03 3.49 20.37
N SER A 64 8.86 3.15 20.90
CA SER A 64 8.23 1.85 20.68
C SER A 64 7.43 1.87 19.38
N ILE A 65 7.50 0.78 18.63
CA ILE A 65 6.78 0.58 17.38
C ILE A 65 6.18 -0.82 17.35
N GLU A 66 5.14 -1.01 16.56
CA GLU A 66 4.61 -2.33 16.24
C GLU A 66 4.93 -2.68 14.79
N VAL A 67 5.55 -3.84 14.58
CA VAL A 67 5.83 -4.39 13.26
C VAL A 67 4.78 -5.44 12.96
N GLN A 68 3.97 -5.19 11.93
CA GLN A 68 2.96 -6.12 11.46
C GLN A 68 3.49 -6.92 10.27
N PHE A 69 3.49 -8.23 10.44
CA PHE A 69 3.71 -9.23 9.41
C PHE A 69 2.37 -9.73 8.88
N PHE A 70 2.40 -10.60 7.88
CA PHE A 70 1.21 -11.21 7.30
C PHE A 70 0.36 -11.98 8.33
N ASP A 71 1.01 -12.71 9.23
CA ASP A 71 0.40 -13.64 10.18
C ASP A 71 0.59 -13.24 11.66
N ALA A 72 1.43 -12.23 11.93
CA ALA A 72 1.84 -11.88 13.29
C ALA A 72 2.05 -10.37 13.47
N ARG A 73 2.06 -9.95 14.73
CA ARG A 73 2.45 -8.60 15.16
C ARG A 73 3.53 -8.71 16.22
N ALA A 74 4.57 -7.89 16.11
CA ALA A 74 5.68 -7.86 17.05
C ALA A 74 5.91 -6.44 17.58
N GLY A 75 6.00 -6.31 18.90
CA GLY A 75 6.49 -5.08 19.52
C GLY A 75 7.99 -4.95 19.32
N ALA A 76 8.45 -3.76 18.93
CA ALA A 76 9.87 -3.47 18.74
C ALA A 76 10.21 -2.08 19.29
N LYS A 77 11.49 -1.88 19.59
CA LYS A 77 12.03 -0.59 20.05
C LYS A 77 13.08 -0.09 19.08
N VAL A 78 12.98 1.18 18.70
CA VAL A 78 13.93 1.79 17.79
C VAL A 78 15.24 2.04 18.53
N THR A 79 16.32 1.45 18.06
CA THR A 79 17.66 1.60 18.68
C THR A 79 18.52 2.63 17.97
N LYS A 80 18.39 2.73 16.64
CA LYS A 80 19.14 3.65 15.81
C LYS A 80 18.29 4.04 14.59
N LEU A 81 18.36 5.31 14.20
CA LEU A 81 17.80 5.81 12.96
C LEU A 81 18.94 6.41 12.13
N VAL A 82 19.10 5.96 10.89
CA VAL A 82 20.00 6.57 9.91
C VAL A 82 19.15 7.03 8.74
N PRO A 83 19.03 8.33 8.48
CA PRO A 83 18.32 8.83 7.31
C PRO A 83 19.02 8.33 6.04
N GLU A 84 18.29 7.63 5.17
CA GLU A 84 18.76 7.36 3.80
C GLU A 84 18.53 8.62 2.95
N GLY A 85 19.58 9.11 2.29
CA GLY A 85 19.48 10.23 1.34
C GLY A 85 20.04 11.59 1.79
N GLN A 86 20.78 11.66 2.90
CA GLN A 86 21.64 12.81 3.17
C GLN A 86 23.05 12.48 2.67
N GLU A 87 23.36 12.90 1.44
CA GLU A 87 24.75 12.89 0.97
C GLU A 87 25.61 13.70 1.95
N PRO A 88 26.67 13.13 2.53
CA PRO A 88 27.61 13.89 3.34
C PRO A 88 28.48 14.73 2.39
N GLY A 89 28.03 15.95 2.09
CA GLY A 89 28.87 16.94 1.41
C GLY A 89 28.17 17.76 0.33
N LYS A 90 27.32 18.69 0.74
CA LYS A 90 27.24 20.02 0.10
C LYS A 90 27.11 21.08 1.18
N GLU A 91 28.17 21.24 1.97
CA GLU A 91 28.57 22.58 2.37
C GLU A 91 29.09 23.27 1.11
N THR A 92 28.41 24.32 0.66
CA THR A 92 29.04 25.28 -0.24
C THR A 92 28.47 26.66 0.06
N SER A 93 29.38 27.47 0.62
CA SER A 93 29.52 28.93 0.49
C SER A 93 28.36 29.86 0.80
#